data_AF-A0AAN2PFW6-F1
#
_entry.id   AF-A0AAN2PFW6-F1
#
_cell.length_a   1.000
_cell.length_b   1.000
_cell.length_c   1.000
_cell.angle_alpha   90.00
_cell.angle_beta   90.00
_cell.angle_gamma   90.00
#
_symmetry.space_group_name_H-M   'P 1'
#
loop_
_entity.id
_entity.type
_entity.pdbx_description
1 polymer ?
#
loop_
_entity_poly.entity_id
_entity_poly.type
_entity_poly.pdbx_seq_one_letter_code
_entity_poly.pdbx_strand_id
1 'polypeptide(L)'
;MANKKEWLKGSFFKTLVKRLQVDDVSGLAAQLSYFFLLSLFPLLIFLFTLLAYLPFSQEDILNTVRTYAPDDSMKIIEANLSEVMEANGTLLSFGVIGTIWSASNGMNAIIKAFNHAYGVKESRTFFISRGMSILLTLAMIFVFIVVLLLPVFGKQIGVFLFAEIGQSDEFLTIWNQLRWVVSTLVFLIVFTILYWIAPNIKLKCITVLPGAIFATAGWSLASFLFSFYVENFANYSATYGSLGGIIVLMVWFYLSGLIIILGGEINALISERKKPECA
;
A
#
# COMPACT_ATOMS: atom_id res chain seq x y z
N MET A 1 -15.77 -9.44 -27.65
CA MET A 1 -14.33 -9.55 -27.34
C MET A 1 -13.56 -9.15 -28.60
N ALA A 2 -13.18 -7.88 -28.71
CA ALA A 2 -12.40 -7.41 -29.85
C ALA A 2 -11.06 -8.17 -29.91
N ASN A 3 -10.56 -8.40 -31.12
CA ASN A 3 -9.42 -9.26 -31.42
C ASN A 3 -8.11 -8.75 -30.76
N LYS A 4 -7.87 -9.10 -29.48
CA LYS A 4 -6.68 -8.72 -28.68
C LYS A 4 -5.36 -9.02 -29.43
N LYS A 5 -5.37 -10.01 -30.34
CA LYS A 5 -4.23 -10.43 -31.17
C LYS A 5 -3.71 -9.35 -32.13
N GLU A 6 -4.56 -8.47 -32.67
CA GLU A 6 -4.07 -7.39 -33.55
C GLU A 6 -3.28 -6.33 -32.78
N TRP A 7 -3.57 -6.14 -31.49
CA TRP A 7 -3.03 -5.05 -30.69
C TRP A 7 -1.60 -5.33 -30.24
N LEU A 8 -1.22 -6.60 -30.18
CA LEU A 8 0.12 -7.04 -29.77
C LEU A 8 1.20 -6.73 -30.81
N LYS A 9 0.82 -6.48 -32.08
CA LYS A 9 1.74 -6.13 -33.18
C LYS A 9 2.23 -4.67 -33.14
N GLY A 10 1.61 -3.81 -32.32
CA GLY A 10 1.97 -2.40 -32.19
C GLY A 10 3.12 -2.13 -31.20
N SER A 11 3.56 -0.86 -31.15
CA SER A 11 4.50 -0.39 -30.10
C SER A 11 3.95 -0.69 -28.70
N PHE A 12 4.84 -1.11 -27.79
CA PHE A 12 4.50 -1.49 -26.41
C PHE A 12 3.64 -0.42 -25.72
N PHE A 13 4.04 0.84 -25.84
CA PHE A 13 3.34 1.97 -25.22
C PHE A 13 1.92 2.14 -25.77
N LYS A 14 1.74 2.04 -27.09
CA LYS A 14 0.41 2.16 -27.72
C LYS A 14 -0.52 1.03 -27.27
N THR A 15 -0.01 -0.20 -27.20
CA THR A 15 -0.78 -1.36 -26.71
C THR A 15 -1.14 -1.18 -25.24
N LEU A 16 -0.20 -0.71 -24.42
CA LEU A 16 -0.43 -0.48 -22.99
C LEU A 16 -1.54 0.55 -22.80
N VAL A 17 -1.41 1.76 -23.37
CA VAL A 17 -2.44 2.82 -23.26
C VAL A 17 -3.83 2.32 -23.66
N LYS A 18 -3.92 1.54 -24.74
CA LYS A 18 -5.20 0.98 -25.19
C LYS A 18 -5.77 -0.04 -24.20
N ARG A 19 -4.94 -0.88 -23.57
CA ARG A 19 -5.37 -1.77 -22.47
C ARG A 19 -5.89 -0.97 -21.29
N LEU A 20 -5.17 0.05 -20.86
CA LEU A 20 -5.57 0.86 -19.70
C LEU A 20 -6.98 1.45 -19.85
N GLN A 21 -7.35 1.81 -21.08
CA GLN A 21 -8.68 2.30 -21.41
C GLN A 21 -9.74 1.18 -21.43
N VAL A 22 -9.42 0.04 -22.04
CA VAL A 22 -10.36 -1.10 -22.13
C VAL A 22 -10.64 -1.71 -20.75
N ASP A 23 -9.59 -1.83 -19.95
CA ASP A 23 -9.60 -2.48 -18.65
C ASP A 23 -10.04 -1.50 -17.53
N ASP A 24 -10.45 -0.27 -17.91
CA ASP A 24 -10.89 0.83 -17.04
C ASP A 24 -10.01 1.01 -15.79
N VAL A 25 -8.70 1.13 -16.01
CA VAL A 25 -7.71 1.22 -14.93
C VAL A 25 -7.95 2.44 -14.04
N SER A 26 -8.48 3.52 -14.60
CA SER A 26 -8.86 4.71 -13.84
C SER A 26 -10.06 4.45 -12.92
N GLY A 27 -11.11 3.80 -13.41
CA GLY A 27 -12.25 3.38 -12.58
C GLY A 27 -11.84 2.40 -11.49
N LEU A 28 -10.99 1.42 -11.81
CA LEU A 28 -10.44 0.48 -10.83
C LEU A 28 -9.59 1.18 -9.76
N ALA A 29 -8.77 2.16 -10.13
CA ALA A 29 -7.99 2.94 -9.17
C ALA A 29 -8.89 3.79 -8.25
N ALA A 30 -9.98 4.35 -8.77
CA ALA A 30 -10.99 5.03 -7.95
C ALA A 30 -11.66 4.07 -6.97
N GLN A 31 -12.02 2.87 -7.43
CA GLN A 31 -12.56 1.81 -6.57
C GLN A 31 -11.56 1.40 -5.46
N LEU A 32 -10.27 1.27 -5.78
CA LEU A 32 -9.24 0.99 -4.79
C LEU A 32 -9.12 2.12 -3.77
N SER A 33 -9.17 3.37 -4.22
CA SER A 33 -9.09 4.53 -3.31
C SER A 33 -10.20 4.54 -2.27
N TYR A 34 -11.42 4.17 -2.68
CA TYR A 34 -12.55 3.99 -1.78
C TYR A 34 -12.30 2.90 -0.73
N PHE A 35 -11.82 1.72 -1.16
CA PHE A 35 -11.51 0.65 -0.23
C PHE A 35 -10.32 0.96 0.69
N PHE A 36 -9.30 1.66 0.20
CA PHE A 36 -8.17 2.12 1.01
C PHE A 36 -8.64 3.09 2.09
N LEU A 37 -9.49 4.06 1.74
CA LEU A 37 -10.08 4.98 2.71
C LEU A 37 -10.92 4.24 3.76
N LEU A 38 -11.78 3.32 3.33
CA LEU A 38 -12.55 2.49 4.26
C LEU A 38 -11.69 1.59 5.13
N SER A 39 -10.52 1.16 4.64
CA SER A 39 -9.58 0.33 5.39
C SER A 39 -8.76 1.11 6.42
N LEU A 40 -8.75 2.44 6.35
CA LEU A 40 -7.93 3.30 7.21
C LEU A 40 -8.39 3.26 8.67
N PHE A 41 -9.66 3.55 8.94
CA PHE A 41 -10.21 3.51 10.31
C PHE A 41 -10.00 2.15 10.97
N PRO A 42 -10.39 1.04 10.33
CA PRO A 42 -10.12 -0.28 10.85
C PRO A 42 -8.62 -0.56 11.09
N LEU A 43 -7.72 -0.14 10.19
CA LEU A 43 -6.27 -0.22 10.42
C LEU A 43 -5.84 0.57 11.67
N LEU A 44 -6.34 1.80 11.85
CA LEU A 44 -6.01 2.63 13.01
C LEU A 44 -6.49 1.97 14.32
N ILE A 45 -7.70 1.42 14.35
CA ILE A 45 -8.22 0.67 15.50
C ILE A 45 -7.30 -0.51 15.79
N PHE A 46 -6.95 -1.31 14.77
CA PHE A 46 -6.04 -2.44 14.95
C PHE A 46 -4.69 -1.99 15.53
N LEU A 47 -4.10 -0.90 15.02
CA LEU A 47 -2.85 -0.35 15.56
C LEU A 47 -3.01 0.09 17.01
N PHE A 48 -4.06 0.83 17.37
CA PHE A 48 -4.32 1.24 18.75
C PHE A 48 -4.55 0.05 19.68
N THR A 49 -5.27 -0.98 19.23
CA THR A 49 -5.45 -2.21 20.02
C THR A 49 -4.13 -2.91 20.26
N LEU A 50 -3.25 -2.97 19.25
CA LEU A 50 -1.93 -3.57 19.40
C LEU A 50 -1.08 -2.81 20.43
N LEU A 51 -1.20 -1.48 20.47
CA LEU A 51 -0.51 -0.65 21.47
C LEU A 51 -0.98 -0.96 22.90
N ALA A 52 -2.26 -1.28 23.11
CA ALA A 52 -2.79 -1.66 24.42
C ALA A 52 -2.20 -3.00 24.94
N TYR A 53 -1.63 -3.83 24.08
CA TYR A 53 -0.93 -5.06 24.46
C TYR A 53 0.58 -4.88 24.67
N LEU A 54 1.13 -3.70 24.35
CA LEU A 54 2.53 -3.41 24.61
C LEU A 54 2.73 -3.01 26.08
N PRO A 55 3.91 -3.27 26.67
CA PRO A 55 4.20 -2.91 28.06
C PRO A 55 4.53 -1.41 28.23
N PHE A 56 3.74 -0.53 27.61
CA PHE A 56 3.89 0.92 27.67
C PHE A 56 2.61 1.57 28.21
N SER A 57 2.74 2.66 28.97
CA SER A 57 1.58 3.42 29.41
C SER A 57 0.96 4.20 28.25
N GLN A 58 -0.32 4.57 28.36
CA GLN A 58 -0.98 5.46 27.40
C GLN A 58 -0.20 6.77 27.21
N GLU A 59 0.35 7.30 28.30
CA GLU A 59 1.11 8.55 28.31
C GLU A 59 2.43 8.43 27.55
N ASP A 60 3.14 7.29 27.67
CA ASP A 60 4.36 7.01 26.92
C ASP A 60 4.10 6.96 25.40
N ILE A 61 2.99 6.34 25.00
CA ILE A 61 2.56 6.26 23.60
C ILE A 61 2.24 7.66 23.07
N LEU A 62 1.42 8.42 23.79
CA LEU A 62 1.03 9.76 23.37
C LEU A 62 2.22 10.72 23.28
N ASN A 63 3.13 10.68 24.24
CA ASN A 63 4.34 11.50 24.22
C ASN A 63 5.22 11.16 23.01
N THR A 64 5.32 9.89 22.63
CA THR A 64 6.04 9.48 21.42
C THR A 64 5.36 10.03 20.18
N VAL A 65 4.03 9.90 20.05
CA VAL A 65 3.28 10.35 18.88
C VAL A 65 3.28 11.88 18.74
N ARG A 66 3.20 12.63 19.85
CA ARG A 66 3.32 14.10 19.87
C ARG A 66 4.60 14.63 19.25
N THR A 67 5.66 13.81 19.23
CA THR A 67 6.95 14.19 18.63
C THR A 67 6.90 14.22 17.09
N TYR A 68 5.88 13.61 16.47
CA TYR A 68 5.79 13.45 15.02
C TYR A 68 4.46 13.94 14.42
N ALA A 69 3.39 13.97 15.20
CA ALA A 69 2.07 14.40 14.75
C ALA A 69 1.84 15.89 15.04
N PRO A 70 1.24 16.66 14.11
CA PRO A 70 0.80 18.03 14.39
C PRO A 70 -0.23 18.09 15.53
N ASP A 71 -0.26 19.20 16.27
CA ASP A 71 -1.17 19.41 17.42
C ASP A 71 -2.65 19.18 17.06
N ASP A 72 -3.06 19.57 15.86
CA ASP A 72 -4.44 19.38 15.38
C ASP A 72 -4.80 17.89 15.22
N SER A 73 -3.83 17.05 14.84
CA SER A 73 -4.00 15.60 14.73
C SER A 73 -3.96 14.92 16.10
N MET A 74 -3.23 15.48 17.07
CA MET A 74 -3.06 14.90 18.40
C MET A 74 -4.37 14.78 19.16
N LYS A 75 -5.27 15.76 19.07
CA LYS A 75 -6.60 15.70 19.70
C LYS A 75 -7.42 14.50 19.22
N ILE A 76 -7.35 14.21 17.92
CA ILE A 76 -8.06 13.07 17.31
C ILE A 76 -7.42 11.77 17.78
N ILE A 77 -6.09 11.70 17.78
CA ILE A 77 -5.35 10.50 18.20
C ILE A 77 -5.62 10.19 19.68
N GLU A 78 -5.58 11.20 20.56
CA GLU A 78 -5.85 11.06 22.00
C GLU A 78 -7.25 10.52 22.26
N ALA A 79 -8.27 11.11 21.63
CA ALA A 79 -9.66 10.68 21.79
C ALA A 79 -9.88 9.23 21.32
N ASN A 80 -9.30 8.84 20.19
CA ASN A 80 -9.42 7.48 19.67
C ASN A 80 -8.63 6.48 20.53
N LEU A 81 -7.44 6.85 21.02
CA LEU A 81 -6.63 5.97 21.87
C LEU A 81 -7.30 5.72 23.22
N SER A 82 -7.86 6.76 23.86
CA SER A 82 -8.61 6.58 25.12
C SER A 82 -9.81 5.67 24.93
N GLU A 83 -10.58 5.86 23.84
CA GLU A 83 -11.75 5.03 23.55
C GLU A 83 -11.36 3.56 23.31
N VAL A 84 -10.22 3.30 22.65
CA VAL A 84 -9.72 1.93 22.44
C VAL A 84 -9.19 1.29 23.71
N MET A 85 -8.50 2.05 24.58
CA MET A 85 -7.95 1.50 25.83
C MET A 85 -9.02 1.23 26.89
N GLU A 86 -10.13 1.99 26.86
CA GLU A 86 -11.29 1.77 27.73
C GLU A 86 -12.28 0.75 27.17
N ALA A 87 -12.17 0.39 25.88
CA ALA A 87 -13.09 -0.53 25.23
C ALA A 87 -12.96 -1.97 25.73
N ASN A 88 -14.10 -2.67 25.80
CA ASN A 88 -14.15 -4.09 26.11
C ASN A 88 -13.41 -4.91 25.03
N GLY A 89 -12.44 -5.74 25.44
CA GLY A 89 -11.64 -6.59 24.54
C GLY A 89 -12.44 -7.47 23.57
N THR A 90 -13.68 -7.81 23.93
CA THR A 90 -14.59 -8.56 23.04
C THR A 90 -15.08 -7.70 21.86
N LEU A 91 -15.50 -6.45 22.11
CA LEU A 91 -15.95 -5.51 21.06
C LEU A 91 -14.79 -5.15 20.12
N LEU A 92 -13.60 -4.94 20.68
CA LEU A 92 -12.38 -4.69 19.89
C LEU A 92 -12.05 -5.86 18.97
N SER A 93 -12.18 -7.10 19.45
CA SER A 93 -11.92 -8.30 18.64
C SER A 93 -12.87 -8.42 17.44
N PHE A 94 -14.18 -8.18 17.65
CA PHE A 94 -15.15 -8.15 16.55
C PHE A 94 -14.89 -6.98 15.58
N GLY A 95 -14.49 -5.82 16.10
CA GLY A 95 -14.06 -4.67 15.31
C GLY A 95 -12.88 -5.01 14.40
N VAL A 96 -11.84 -5.66 14.92
CA VAL A 96 -10.65 -6.10 14.16
C VAL A 96 -11.00 -7.15 13.10
N ILE A 97 -11.94 -8.05 13.37
CA ILE A 97 -12.39 -9.02 12.37
C ILE A 97 -13.16 -8.32 11.24
N GLY A 98 -14.12 -7.45 11.58
CA GLY A 98 -14.88 -6.67 10.59
C GLY A 98 -13.98 -5.75 9.75
N THR A 99 -12.96 -5.19 10.40
CA THR A 99 -11.84 -4.42 9.83
C THR A 99 -11.11 -5.21 8.75
N ILE A 100 -10.53 -6.36 9.11
CA ILE A 100 -9.75 -7.19 8.20
C ILE A 100 -10.64 -7.66 7.03
N TRP A 101 -11.90 -7.98 7.33
CA TRP A 101 -12.88 -8.35 6.31
C TRP A 101 -13.12 -7.21 5.31
N SER A 102 -13.36 -5.98 5.80
CA SER A 102 -13.58 -4.80 4.95
C SER A 102 -12.34 -4.50 4.10
N ALA A 103 -11.16 -4.47 4.71
CA ALA A 103 -9.89 -4.24 4.01
C ALA A 103 -9.61 -5.31 2.95
N SER A 104 -9.96 -6.58 3.22
CA SER A 104 -9.83 -7.67 2.25
C SER A 104 -10.69 -7.48 0.99
N ASN A 105 -11.73 -6.64 1.03
CA ASN A 105 -12.50 -6.31 -0.18
C ASN A 105 -11.68 -5.44 -1.16
N GLY A 106 -10.84 -4.55 -0.65
CA GLY A 106 -9.89 -3.79 -1.48
C GLY A 106 -8.87 -4.71 -2.15
N MET A 107 -8.31 -5.66 -1.42
CA MET A 107 -7.40 -6.66 -1.98
C MET A 107 -8.09 -7.56 -3.02
N ASN A 108 -9.35 -7.93 -2.78
CA ASN A 108 -10.16 -8.63 -3.77
C ASN A 108 -10.33 -7.83 -5.08
N ALA A 109 -10.47 -6.50 -4.99
CA ALA A 109 -10.53 -5.64 -6.18
C ALA A 109 -9.19 -5.65 -6.94
N ILE A 110 -8.05 -5.64 -6.25
CA ILE A 110 -6.73 -5.80 -6.87
C ILE A 110 -6.61 -7.15 -7.58
N ILE A 111 -7.01 -8.25 -6.94
CA ILE A 111 -6.98 -9.58 -7.54
C ILE A 111 -7.84 -9.63 -8.80
N LYS A 112 -9.04 -9.04 -8.77
CA LYS A 112 -9.92 -8.95 -9.95
C LYS A 112 -9.29 -8.12 -11.07
N ALA A 113 -8.68 -6.98 -10.74
CA ALA A 113 -7.97 -6.14 -11.71
C ALA A 113 -6.85 -6.91 -12.40
N PHE A 114 -6.02 -7.64 -11.64
CA PHE A 114 -4.96 -8.44 -12.23
C PHE A 114 -5.47 -9.64 -13.02
N ASN A 115 -6.49 -10.35 -12.53
CA ASN A 115 -7.12 -11.42 -13.28
C ASN A 115 -7.62 -10.91 -14.64
N HIS A 116 -8.24 -9.72 -14.66
CA HIS A 116 -8.66 -9.05 -15.88
C HIS A 116 -7.48 -8.67 -16.80
N ALA A 117 -6.43 -8.08 -16.23
CA ALA A 117 -5.18 -7.75 -16.93
C ALA A 117 -4.59 -8.98 -17.65
N TYR A 118 -4.51 -10.12 -16.95
CA TYR A 118 -4.02 -11.39 -17.51
C TYR A 118 -5.05 -12.13 -18.38
N GLY A 119 -6.29 -11.63 -18.50
CA GLY A 119 -7.35 -12.27 -19.26
C GLY A 119 -7.84 -13.60 -18.67
N VAL A 120 -7.61 -13.83 -17.37
CA VAL A 120 -7.98 -15.06 -16.67
C VAL A 120 -9.22 -14.86 -15.81
N LYS A 121 -10.05 -15.90 -15.70
CA LYS A 121 -11.18 -15.91 -14.76
C LYS A 121 -10.71 -16.44 -13.41
N GLU A 122 -11.37 -15.99 -12.35
CA GLU A 122 -11.14 -16.55 -11.01
C GLU A 122 -11.72 -17.97 -10.96
N SER A 123 -10.86 -18.96 -10.74
CA SER A 123 -11.21 -20.39 -10.66
C SER A 123 -11.09 -20.93 -9.24
N ARG A 124 -10.52 -20.14 -8.33
CA ARG A 124 -10.39 -20.49 -6.91
C ARG A 124 -11.77 -20.41 -6.25
N THR A 125 -12.03 -21.32 -5.31
CA THR A 125 -13.26 -21.27 -4.52
C THR A 125 -13.33 -19.98 -3.70
N PHE A 126 -14.54 -19.55 -3.34
CA PHE A 126 -14.76 -18.32 -2.57
C PHE A 126 -13.88 -18.26 -1.30
N PHE A 127 -13.77 -19.37 -0.57
CA PHE A 127 -12.96 -19.45 0.65
C PHE A 127 -11.47 -19.28 0.39
N ILE A 128 -10.93 -19.87 -0.69
CA ILE A 128 -9.51 -19.73 -1.05
C ILE A 128 -9.21 -18.29 -1.49
N SER A 129 -10.06 -17.72 -2.36
CA SER A 129 -9.91 -16.34 -2.83
C SER A 129 -10.00 -15.33 -1.68
N ARG A 130 -10.94 -15.55 -0.74
CA ARG A 130 -11.09 -14.73 0.46
C ARG A 130 -9.89 -14.86 1.40
N GLY A 131 -9.44 -16.07 1.67
CA GLY A 131 -8.28 -16.33 2.53
C GLY A 131 -7.00 -15.67 2.00
N MET A 132 -6.75 -15.76 0.69
CA MET A 132 -5.63 -15.02 0.07
C MET A 132 -5.79 -13.52 0.15
N SER A 133 -7.00 -12.99 -0.05
CA SER A 133 -7.24 -11.56 0.06
C SER A 133 -6.93 -11.06 1.47
N ILE A 134 -7.32 -11.81 2.51
CA ILE A 134 -6.99 -11.50 3.90
C ILE A 134 -5.48 -11.58 4.11
N LEU A 135 -4.81 -12.65 3.67
CA LEU A 135 -3.38 -12.83 3.85
C LEU A 135 -2.56 -11.73 3.16
N LEU A 136 -2.91 -11.38 1.93
CA LEU A 136 -2.27 -10.28 1.19
C LEU A 136 -2.58 -8.92 1.83
N THR A 137 -3.76 -8.75 2.42
CA THR A 137 -4.09 -7.53 3.19
C THR A 137 -3.21 -7.41 4.42
N LEU A 138 -3.07 -8.49 5.20
CA LEU A 138 -2.20 -8.51 6.39
C LEU A 138 -0.74 -8.28 6.01
N ALA A 139 -0.27 -8.88 4.91
CA ALA A 139 1.06 -8.61 4.37
C ALA A 139 1.22 -7.12 4.00
N MET A 140 0.22 -6.52 3.35
CA MET A 140 0.27 -5.10 2.99
C MET A 140 0.27 -4.20 4.24
N ILE A 141 -0.53 -4.53 5.27
CA ILE A 141 -0.53 -3.81 6.56
C ILE A 141 0.83 -3.89 7.22
N PHE A 142 1.43 -5.08 7.31
CA PHE A 142 2.77 -5.27 7.85
C PHE A 142 3.80 -4.39 7.13
N VAL A 143 3.70 -4.30 5.80
CA VAL A 143 4.58 -3.47 4.98
C VAL A 143 4.37 -1.99 5.25
N PHE A 144 3.12 -1.53 5.33
CA PHE A 144 2.81 -0.15 5.72
C PHE A 144 3.44 0.20 7.06
N ILE A 145 3.36 -0.70 8.04
CA ILE A 145 4.01 -0.51 9.36
C ILE A 145 5.53 -0.39 9.18
N VAL A 146 6.17 -1.32 8.47
CA VAL A 146 7.62 -1.27 8.22
C VAL A 146 8.03 0.00 7.50
N VAL A 147 7.28 0.42 6.48
CA VAL A 147 7.54 1.60 5.64
C VAL A 147 7.24 2.92 6.36
N LEU A 148 6.35 2.96 7.35
CA LEU A 148 6.16 4.14 8.19
C LEU A 148 7.21 4.17 9.30
N LEU A 149 7.50 3.03 9.92
CA LEU A 149 8.40 2.95 11.06
C LEU A 149 9.86 3.12 10.67
N LEU A 150 10.35 2.47 9.61
CA LEU A 150 11.76 2.54 9.23
C LEU A 150 12.18 3.95 8.80
N PRO A 151 11.47 4.69 7.93
CA PRO A 151 11.76 6.07 7.54
C PRO A 151 11.47 7.15 8.58
N VAL A 152 10.64 6.88 9.60
CA VAL A 152 10.41 7.83 10.69
C VAL A 152 11.32 7.52 11.87
N PHE A 153 11.20 6.34 12.46
CA PHE A 153 11.91 5.92 13.69
C PHE A 153 13.26 5.24 13.45
N GLY A 154 13.60 4.91 12.21
CA GLY A 154 14.84 4.20 11.89
C GLY A 154 16.11 4.84 12.43
N LYS A 155 16.19 6.17 12.63
CA LYS A 155 17.32 6.80 13.33
C LYS A 155 17.42 6.31 14.77
N GLN A 156 16.32 6.35 15.51
CA GLN A 156 16.22 5.88 16.89
C GLN A 156 16.41 4.37 17.01
N ILE A 157 15.86 3.60 16.07
CA ILE A 157 16.08 2.15 15.97
C ILE A 157 17.57 1.85 15.76
N GLY A 158 18.26 2.60 14.91
CA GLY A 158 19.70 2.47 14.70
C GLY A 158 20.50 2.81 15.95
N VAL A 159 20.19 3.93 16.60
CA VAL A 159 20.84 4.34 17.86
C VAL A 159 20.62 3.30 18.97
N PHE A 160 19.43 2.70 19.05
CA PHE A 160 19.10 1.68 20.04
C PHE A 160 19.80 0.33 19.75
N LEU A 161 19.66 -0.20 18.53
CA LEU A 161 20.23 -1.50 18.16
C LEU A 161 21.76 -1.51 18.13
N PHE A 162 22.37 -0.35 17.84
CA PHE A 162 23.82 -0.21 17.70
C PHE A 162 24.45 0.64 18.81
N ALA A 163 23.75 0.80 19.94
CA ALA A 163 24.23 1.56 21.10
C ALA A 163 25.60 1.06 21.59
N GLU A 164 25.81 -0.26 21.55
CA GLU A 164 27.04 -0.94 22.02
C GLU A 164 28.19 -0.93 21.00
N ILE A 165 27.93 -0.60 19.72
CA ILE A 165 28.92 -0.71 18.63
C ILE A 165 29.60 0.64 18.33
N GLY A 166 29.19 1.71 19.03
CA GLY A 166 29.71 3.06 18.86
C GLY A 166 28.97 3.85 17.78
N GLN A 167 28.50 5.04 18.15
CA GLN A 167 27.74 5.93 17.27
C GLN A 167 28.66 6.96 16.62
N SER A 168 29.61 6.51 15.79
CA SER A 168 30.42 7.46 15.02
C SER A 168 29.56 8.18 13.97
N ASP A 169 29.94 9.40 13.60
CA ASP A 169 29.22 10.16 12.58
C ASP A 169 29.22 9.43 11.21
N GLU A 170 30.27 8.64 10.92
CA GLU A 170 30.30 7.78 9.74
C GLU A 170 29.25 6.66 9.82
N PHE A 171 29.09 6.02 10.98
CA PHE A 171 28.08 4.97 11.17
C PHE A 171 26.67 5.51 10.95
N LEU A 172 26.33 6.67 11.53
CA LEU A 172 25.02 7.29 11.36
C LEU A 172 24.74 7.67 9.91
N THR A 173 25.78 8.10 9.17
CA THR A 173 25.67 8.43 7.74
C THR A 173 25.39 7.17 6.90
N ILE A 174 26.12 6.09 7.13
CA ILE A 174 25.92 4.80 6.44
C ILE A 174 24.54 4.23 6.78
N TRP A 175 24.14 4.27 8.05
CA TRP A 175 22.84 3.80 8.50
C TRP A 175 21.68 4.55 7.85
N ASN A 176 21.79 5.88 7.73
CA ASN A 176 20.78 6.69 7.06
C ASN A 176 20.62 6.29 5.59
N GLN A 177 21.71 6.04 4.86
CA GLN A 177 21.62 5.56 3.47
C GLN A 177 21.02 4.15 3.39
N LEU A 178 21.47 3.25 4.26
CA LEU A 178 21.01 1.87 4.29
C LEU A 178 19.51 1.78 4.55
N ARG A 179 18.97 2.61 5.44
CA ARG A 179 17.53 2.69 5.74
C ARG A 179 16.68 2.95 4.48
N TRP A 180 17.06 3.92 3.66
CA TRP A 180 16.33 4.21 2.40
C TRP A 180 16.42 3.06 1.40
N VAL A 181 17.58 2.41 1.30
CA VAL A 181 17.79 1.23 0.46
C VAL A 181 16.90 0.08 0.94
N VAL A 182 16.89 -0.20 2.25
CA VAL A 182 16.08 -1.26 2.87
C VAL A 182 14.60 -0.99 2.63
N SER A 183 14.11 0.23 2.86
CA SER A 183 12.71 0.58 2.57
C SER A 183 12.33 0.38 1.11
N THR A 184 13.22 0.74 0.18
CA THR A 184 13.00 0.53 -1.26
C THR A 184 12.97 -0.96 -1.62
N LEU A 185 13.86 -1.76 -1.04
CA LEU A 185 13.89 -3.21 -1.22
C LEU A 185 12.63 -3.88 -0.66
N VAL A 186 12.15 -3.42 0.50
CA VAL A 186 10.89 -3.89 1.08
C VAL A 186 9.73 -3.62 0.10
N PHE A 187 9.61 -2.41 -0.44
CA PHE A 187 8.59 -2.12 -1.46
C PHE A 187 8.68 -3.03 -2.68
N LEU A 188 9.90 -3.24 -3.20
CA LEU A 188 10.13 -4.09 -4.35
C LEU A 188 9.68 -5.54 -4.08
N ILE A 189 10.06 -6.09 -2.91
CA ILE A 189 9.66 -7.44 -2.49
C ILE A 189 8.14 -7.55 -2.41
N VAL A 190 7.48 -6.54 -1.88
CA VAL A 190 6.04 -6.55 -1.64
C VAL A 190 5.25 -6.46 -2.93
N PHE A 191 5.62 -5.54 -3.82
CA PHE A 191 5.01 -5.50 -5.15
C PHE A 191 5.31 -6.78 -5.93
N THR A 192 6.50 -7.37 -5.77
CA THR A 192 6.81 -8.67 -6.37
C THR A 192 5.88 -9.78 -5.85
N ILE A 193 5.71 -9.89 -4.54
CA ILE A 193 4.79 -10.87 -3.92
C ILE A 193 3.36 -10.63 -4.38
N LEU A 194 2.91 -9.38 -4.36
CA LEU A 194 1.57 -8.99 -4.78
C LEU A 194 1.32 -9.39 -6.24
N TYR A 195 2.22 -9.04 -7.16
CA TYR A 195 2.09 -9.38 -8.58
C TYR A 195 2.29 -10.86 -8.87
N TRP A 196 3.01 -11.59 -8.01
CA TRP A 196 3.25 -13.01 -8.19
C TRP A 196 2.08 -13.88 -7.70
N ILE A 197 1.48 -13.53 -6.56
CA ILE A 197 0.49 -14.38 -5.86
C ILE A 197 -0.95 -13.97 -6.19
N ALA A 198 -1.23 -12.67 -6.34
CA ALA A 198 -2.61 -12.20 -6.53
C ALA A 198 -3.27 -12.73 -7.82
N PRO A 199 -2.62 -12.72 -9.00
CA PRO A 199 -3.24 -13.23 -10.23
C PRO A 199 -3.55 -14.73 -10.16
N ASN A 200 -4.66 -15.15 -10.73
CA ASN A 200 -5.09 -16.56 -10.80
C ASN A 200 -4.37 -17.32 -11.93
N ILE A 201 -3.05 -17.22 -11.98
CA ILE A 201 -2.22 -17.88 -12.98
C ILE A 201 -0.85 -18.20 -12.38
N LYS A 202 -0.28 -19.35 -12.77
CA LYS A 202 1.08 -19.73 -12.36
C LYS A 202 2.10 -18.84 -13.07
N LEU A 203 2.68 -17.90 -12.33
CA LEU A 203 3.75 -17.02 -12.78
C LEU A 203 5.07 -17.41 -12.13
N LYS A 204 6.19 -17.04 -12.78
CA LYS A 204 7.51 -17.11 -12.16
C LYS A 204 7.78 -15.77 -11.49
N CYS A 205 8.46 -15.75 -10.35
CA CYS A 205 8.80 -14.50 -9.65
C CYS A 205 9.54 -13.50 -10.59
N ILE A 206 10.45 -13.99 -11.43
CA ILE A 206 11.19 -13.13 -12.37
C ILE A 206 10.33 -12.47 -13.45
N THR A 207 9.15 -13.04 -13.78
CA THR A 207 8.28 -12.46 -14.82
C THR A 207 7.49 -11.26 -14.32
N VAL A 208 7.39 -11.08 -13.00
CA VAL A 208 6.63 -9.98 -12.39
C VAL A 208 7.51 -8.82 -11.89
N LEU A 209 8.83 -9.00 -11.91
CA LEU A 209 9.79 -7.98 -11.51
C LEU A 209 9.68 -6.67 -12.31
N PRO A 210 9.46 -6.66 -13.64
CA PRO A 210 9.37 -5.40 -14.38
C PRO A 210 8.28 -4.46 -13.84
N GLY A 211 7.09 -5.00 -13.58
CA GLY A 211 5.98 -4.27 -12.97
C GLY A 211 6.25 -3.91 -11.51
N ALA A 212 6.94 -4.76 -10.74
CA ALA A 212 7.34 -4.46 -9.36
C ALA A 212 8.33 -3.29 -9.28
N ILE A 213 9.31 -3.25 -10.18
CA ILE A 213 10.27 -2.15 -10.30
C ILE A 213 9.54 -0.87 -10.71
N PHE A 214 8.66 -0.95 -11.72
CA PHE A 214 7.83 0.18 -12.13
C PHE A 214 6.98 0.72 -10.97
N ALA A 215 6.30 -0.16 -10.23
CA ALA A 215 5.46 0.24 -9.12
C ALA A 215 6.26 0.87 -7.99
N THR A 216 7.42 0.30 -7.65
CA THR A 216 8.33 0.85 -6.63
C THR A 216 8.81 2.24 -7.01
N ALA A 217 9.36 2.39 -8.23
CA ALA A 217 9.86 3.67 -8.72
C ALA A 217 8.73 4.71 -8.88
N GLY A 218 7.61 4.29 -9.45
CA GLY A 218 6.43 5.13 -9.66
C GLY A 218 5.83 5.61 -8.34
N TRP A 219 5.74 4.75 -7.33
CA TRP A 219 5.22 5.10 -6.01
C TRP A 219 6.16 6.06 -5.28
N SER A 220 7.47 5.85 -5.33
CA SER A 220 8.45 6.79 -4.76
C SER A 220 8.42 8.15 -5.45
N LEU A 221 8.37 8.16 -6.79
CA LEU A 221 8.28 9.40 -7.57
C LEU A 221 6.96 10.14 -7.30
N ALA A 222 5.84 9.41 -7.28
CA ALA A 222 4.55 9.98 -6.97
C ALA A 222 4.51 10.53 -5.55
N SER A 223 5.12 9.85 -4.57
CA SER A 223 5.23 10.35 -3.19
C SER A 223 5.95 11.69 -3.14
N PHE A 224 7.11 11.77 -3.80
CA PHE A 224 7.90 12.99 -3.87
C PHE A 224 7.12 14.14 -4.54
N LEU A 225 6.53 13.89 -5.71
CA LEU A 225 5.76 14.91 -6.45
C LEU A 225 4.50 15.33 -5.70
N PHE A 226 3.84 14.38 -5.02
CA PHE A 226 2.64 14.65 -4.26
C PHE A 226 2.94 15.47 -3.01
N SER A 227 4.00 15.16 -2.27
CA SER A 227 4.48 15.99 -1.15
C SER A 227 4.77 17.42 -1.62
N PHE A 228 5.51 17.57 -2.71
CA PHE A 228 5.78 18.88 -3.29
C PHE A 228 4.50 19.64 -3.69
N TYR A 229 3.54 18.95 -4.33
CA TYR A 229 2.24 19.54 -4.67
C TYR A 229 1.47 19.98 -3.42
N VAL A 230 1.45 19.13 -2.38
CA VAL A 230 0.72 19.40 -1.14
C VAL A 230 1.30 20.61 -0.40
N GLU A 231 2.62 20.71 -0.33
CA GLU A 231 3.31 21.80 0.37
C GLU A 231 3.20 23.14 -0.36
N ASN A 232 3.16 23.16 -1.69
CA ASN A 232 3.30 24.40 -2.47
C ASN A 232 1.99 24.92 -3.09
N PHE A 233 1.07 24.03 -3.45
CA PHE A 233 -0.11 24.40 -4.25
C PHE A 233 -1.43 24.03 -3.58
N ALA A 234 -1.42 23.04 -2.70
CA ALA A 234 -2.62 22.41 -2.16
C ALA A 234 -3.15 23.13 -0.91
N ASN A 235 -3.76 24.30 -1.09
CA ASN A 235 -4.42 25.00 0.02
C ASN A 235 -5.85 24.45 0.28
N TYR A 236 -6.00 23.12 0.35
CA TYR A 236 -7.32 22.48 0.47
C TYR A 236 -8.01 22.82 1.80
N SER A 237 -7.24 23.07 2.86
CA SER A 237 -7.79 23.51 4.16
C SER A 237 -8.48 24.87 4.06
N ALA A 238 -8.02 25.77 3.20
CA ALA A 238 -8.63 27.08 3.01
C ALA A 238 -9.98 27.00 2.28
N THR A 239 -10.12 26.06 1.34
CA THR A 239 -11.34 25.91 0.51
C THR A 239 -12.36 24.96 1.13
N TYR A 240 -11.91 23.87 1.75
CA TYR A 240 -12.75 22.76 2.21
C TYR A 240 -12.65 22.49 3.72
N GLY A 241 -11.84 23.25 4.47
CA GLY A 241 -11.69 23.08 5.92
C GLY A 241 -11.19 21.68 6.28
N SER A 242 -11.83 21.05 7.26
CA SER A 242 -11.50 19.70 7.73
C SER A 242 -11.65 18.60 6.66
N LEU A 243 -12.45 18.83 5.60
CA LEU A 243 -12.57 17.88 4.48
C LEU A 243 -11.35 17.89 3.55
N GLY A 244 -10.53 18.95 3.60
CA GLY A 244 -9.35 19.07 2.74
C GLY A 244 -8.38 17.91 2.89
N GLY A 245 -8.14 17.45 4.13
CA GLY A 245 -7.27 16.30 4.41
C GLY A 245 -7.77 15.00 3.80
N ILE A 246 -9.09 14.75 3.86
CA ILE A 246 -9.70 13.56 3.26
C ILE A 246 -9.57 13.59 1.74
N ILE A 247 -9.80 14.75 1.11
CA ILE A 247 -9.66 14.91 -0.34
C ILE A 247 -8.22 14.62 -0.77
N VAL A 248 -7.23 15.22 -0.09
CA VAL A 248 -5.80 14.98 -0.35
C VAL A 248 -5.49 13.49 -0.22
N LEU A 249 -5.97 12.83 0.84
CA LEU A 249 -5.74 11.41 1.06
C LEU A 249 -6.40 10.53 -0.03
N MET A 250 -7.60 10.87 -0.48
CA MET A 250 -8.28 10.15 -1.56
C MET A 250 -7.51 10.27 -2.89
N VAL A 251 -7.00 11.47 -3.21
CA VAL A 251 -6.14 11.67 -4.40
C VAL A 251 -4.87 10.83 -4.29
N TRP A 252 -4.25 10.82 -3.10
CA TRP A 252 -3.06 10.00 -2.84
C TRP A 252 -3.32 8.50 -3.05
N PHE A 253 -4.43 7.99 -2.51
CA PHE A 253 -4.84 6.60 -2.68
C PHE A 253 -5.21 6.27 -4.13
N TYR A 254 -5.81 7.20 -4.85
CA TYR A 254 -6.10 7.06 -6.27
C TYR A 254 -4.80 6.92 -7.09
N LEU A 255 -3.82 7.80 -6.88
CA LEU A 255 -2.50 7.72 -7.53
C LEU A 255 -1.79 6.40 -7.20
N SER A 256 -1.84 5.98 -5.93
CA SER A 256 -1.28 4.69 -5.49
C SER A 256 -1.96 3.52 -6.19
N GLY A 257 -3.29 3.52 -6.27
CA GLY A 257 -4.07 2.50 -6.97
C GLY A 257 -3.74 2.42 -8.47
N LEU A 258 -3.59 3.58 -9.13
CA LEU A 258 -3.15 3.65 -10.53
C LEU A 258 -1.79 2.96 -10.71
N ILE A 259 -0.79 3.32 -9.91
CA ILE A 259 0.56 2.77 -10.01
C ILE A 259 0.56 1.24 -9.83
N ILE A 260 -0.20 0.75 -8.84
CA ILE A 260 -0.32 -0.68 -8.55
C ILE A 260 -0.92 -1.42 -9.75
N ILE A 261 -2.04 -0.93 -10.31
CA ILE A 261 -2.71 -1.60 -11.43
C ILE A 261 -1.85 -1.51 -12.69
N LEU A 262 -1.23 -0.36 -12.95
CA LEU A 262 -0.32 -0.15 -14.08
C LEU A 262 0.86 -1.14 -14.07
N GLY A 263 1.48 -1.38 -12.91
CA GLY A 263 2.53 -2.40 -12.79
C GLY A 263 2.02 -3.81 -13.10
N GLY A 264 0.78 -4.13 -12.72
CA GLY A 264 0.10 -5.37 -13.08
C GLY A 264 -0.13 -5.53 -14.58
N GLU A 265 -0.63 -4.47 -15.24
CA GLU A 265 -0.83 -4.41 -16.70
C GLU A 265 0.47 -4.55 -17.48
N ILE A 266 1.55 -3.89 -17.01
CA ILE A 266 2.89 -4.02 -17.59
C ILE A 266 3.34 -5.49 -17.55
N ASN A 267 3.21 -6.13 -16.39
CA ASN A 267 3.58 -7.55 -16.23
C ASN A 267 2.73 -8.46 -17.13
N ALA A 268 1.42 -8.23 -17.20
CA ALA A 268 0.53 -9.00 -18.06
C ALA A 268 0.88 -8.85 -19.55
N LEU A 269 1.14 -7.62 -20.01
CA LEU A 269 1.52 -7.35 -21.40
C LEU A 269 2.88 -7.95 -21.77
N ILE A 270 3.87 -7.90 -20.88
CA ILE A 270 5.18 -8.55 -21.09
C ILE A 270 5.01 -10.06 -21.17
N SER A 271 4.21 -10.65 -20.28
CA SER A 271 3.94 -12.09 -20.25
C SER A 271 3.26 -12.57 -21.54
N GLU A 272 2.24 -11.84 -22.00
CA GLU A 272 1.49 -12.14 -23.23
C GLU A 272 2.36 -12.05 -24.48
N ARG A 273 3.27 -11.05 -24.57
CA ARG A 273 4.22 -10.94 -25.69
C ARG A 273 5.29 -12.03 -25.71
N LYS A 274 5.68 -12.57 -24.53
CA LYS A 274 6.67 -13.65 -24.42
C LYS A 274 6.09 -15.04 -24.68
N LYS A 275 4.77 -15.19 -24.56
CA LYS A 275 4.03 -16.40 -24.93
C LYS A 275 3.09 -16.09 -26.10
N PRO A 276 3.61 -15.85 -27.33
CA PRO A 276 2.75 -16.01 -28.48
C PRO A 276 2.30 -17.48 -28.44
N GLU A 277 1.01 -17.73 -28.26
CA GLU A 277 0.43 -19.07 -28.28
C GLU A 277 1.06 -19.84 -29.46
N CYS A 278 1.76 -20.94 -29.18
CA CYS A 278 2.04 -21.92 -30.23
C CYS A 278 0.66 -22.36 -30.75
N ALA A 279 0.37 -21.97 -32.00
CA ALA A 279 -0.83 -22.35 -32.72
C ALA A 279 -0.95 -23.88 -32.82
#